data_AF-A0A8J8K3Q0-F1
#
_entry.id   AF-A0A8J8K3Q0-F1
#
_cell.length_a   1.000
_cell.length_b   1.000
_cell.length_c   1.000
_cell.angle_alpha   90.00
_cell.angle_beta   90.00
_cell.angle_gamma   90.00
#
_symmetry.space_group_name_H-M   'P 1'
#
loop_
_entity.id
_entity.type
_entity.pdbx_description
1 polymer ?
#
loop_
_entity_poly.entity_id
_entity_poly.type
_entity_poly.pdbx_seq_one_letter_code
_entity_poly.pdbx_strand_id
1 'polypeptide(L)'
;MKIRMDFETEWGYLINPKNFQILRIKDDIPEGFFVILKQREFVIEINRTVVKNTYGFVKKNALQKLDKRKLSEYLAAACADFILKNTNLPPNVLIEGDLKYMKPANLAFSVTSYDVFHLKIDSVLLKGENPKELLESIMKERNRSLSFKKKEMRWKVEYAKSSRATCKKCNNKIEKNTLRIGEPSYYQEHLSFKWFHEDCVDLSKFDETKLSGLVEIKPHDRRRIEKKLKK
;
A
#
# COMPACT_ATOMS: atom_id res chain seq x y z
N MET A 1 -22.90 19.71 6.49
CA MET A 1 -23.60 20.56 5.52
C MET A 1 -24.31 19.66 4.54
N LYS A 2 -25.64 19.74 4.50
CA LYS A 2 -26.42 19.10 3.44
C LYS A 2 -26.08 19.78 2.13
N ILE A 3 -25.67 19.00 1.14
CA ILE A 3 -25.48 19.50 -0.22
C ILE A 3 -26.55 18.87 -1.10
N ARG A 4 -27.21 19.69 -1.94
CA ARG A 4 -28.06 19.19 -3.01
C ARG A 4 -27.23 19.27 -4.27
N MET A 5 -26.98 18.12 -4.88
CA MET A 5 -26.23 18.02 -6.13
C MET A 5 -27.14 17.45 -7.20
N ASP A 6 -27.04 17.98 -8.41
CA ASP A 6 -27.57 17.32 -9.58
C ASP A 6 -26.58 16.23 -10.02
N PHE A 7 -26.82 14.98 -9.62
CA PHE A 7 -25.87 13.89 -9.89
C PHE A 7 -25.66 13.55 -11.37
N GLU A 8 -26.47 14.10 -12.29
CA GLU A 8 -26.24 13.96 -13.73
C GLU A 8 -25.07 14.85 -14.21
N THR A 9 -24.95 16.03 -13.62
CA THR A 9 -23.99 17.06 -14.04
C THR A 9 -22.91 17.36 -13.00
N GLU A 10 -23.12 16.95 -11.75
CA GLU A 10 -22.27 17.25 -10.60
C GLU A 10 -21.84 15.98 -9.85
N TRP A 11 -20.59 15.98 -9.38
CA TRP A 11 -20.09 14.98 -8.44
C TRP A 11 -18.99 15.57 -7.58
N GLY A 12 -18.55 14.84 -6.57
CA GLY A 12 -17.42 15.31 -5.79
C GLY A 12 -16.87 14.29 -4.83
N TYR A 13 -15.78 14.68 -4.20
CA TYR A 13 -15.01 13.86 -3.29
C TYR A 13 -14.79 14.60 -1.98
N LEU A 14 -14.84 13.84 -0.90
CA LEU A 14 -14.44 14.23 0.43
C LEU A 14 -13.10 13.58 0.74
N ILE A 15 -12.18 14.36 1.29
CA ILE A 15 -10.90 13.86 1.78
C ILE A 15 -10.86 14.10 3.28
N ASN A 16 -10.70 13.02 4.03
CA ASN A 16 -10.50 13.12 5.47
C ASN A 16 -9.03 13.53 5.75
N PRO A 17 -8.78 14.71 6.36
CA PRO A 17 -7.42 15.18 6.59
C PRO A 17 -6.62 14.31 7.56
N LYS A 18 -7.28 13.49 8.39
CA LYS A 18 -6.60 12.68 9.42
C LYS A 18 -6.06 11.36 8.90
N ASN A 19 -6.66 10.80 7.85
CA ASN A 19 -6.31 9.47 7.34
C ASN A 19 -6.27 9.37 5.81
N PHE A 20 -6.52 10.48 5.10
CA PHE A 20 -6.55 10.57 3.64
C PHE A 20 -7.55 9.62 2.96
N GLN A 21 -8.55 9.14 3.71
CA GLN A 21 -9.66 8.41 3.12
C GLN A 21 -10.42 9.33 2.16
N ILE A 22 -10.65 8.82 0.95
CA ILE A 22 -11.43 9.48 -0.10
C ILE A 22 -12.81 8.86 -0.13
N LEU A 23 -13.84 9.69 -0.05
CA LEU A 23 -15.25 9.28 -0.14
C LEU A 23 -15.93 10.06 -1.26
N ARG A 24 -16.78 9.41 -2.05
CA ARG A 24 -17.67 10.11 -2.98
C ARG A 24 -18.75 10.83 -2.19
N ILE A 25 -19.04 12.08 -2.53
CA ILE A 25 -20.14 12.84 -1.92
C ILE A 25 -21.46 12.19 -2.31
N LYS A 26 -22.31 11.95 -1.30
CA LYS A 26 -23.66 11.41 -1.47
C LYS A 26 -24.72 12.41 -1.03
N ASP A 27 -24.67 12.90 0.20
CA ASP A 27 -25.69 13.83 0.71
C ASP A 27 -25.10 14.86 1.67
N ASP A 28 -24.38 14.38 2.68
CA ASP A 28 -23.83 15.22 3.74
C ASP A 28 -22.31 15.36 3.63
N ILE A 29 -21.84 16.58 3.85
CA ILE A 29 -20.42 16.90 3.98
C ILE A 29 -20.09 17.14 5.45
N PRO A 30 -19.28 16.28 6.09
CA PRO A 30 -18.85 16.46 7.46
C PRO A 30 -17.96 17.69 7.63
N GLU A 31 -18.02 18.30 8.82
CA GLU A 31 -17.15 19.42 9.16
C GLU A 31 -15.67 19.01 9.19
N GLY A 32 -14.80 19.90 8.70
CA GLY A 32 -13.35 19.69 8.67
C GLY A 32 -12.83 18.80 7.53
N PHE A 33 -13.69 18.17 6.74
CA PHE A 33 -13.26 17.44 5.55
C PHE A 33 -12.91 18.42 4.42
N PHE A 34 -11.88 18.08 3.64
CA PHE A 34 -11.65 18.77 2.38
C PHE A 34 -12.63 18.27 1.33
N VAL A 35 -13.05 19.17 0.46
CA VAL A 35 -14.10 18.97 -0.53
C VAL A 35 -13.56 19.32 -1.90
N ILE A 36 -13.84 18.45 -2.86
CA ILE A 36 -13.67 18.70 -4.28
C ILE A 36 -15.02 18.50 -4.94
N LEU A 37 -15.67 19.58 -5.36
CA LEU A 37 -16.88 19.54 -6.18
C LEU A 37 -16.50 19.70 -7.64
N LYS A 38 -17.22 18.99 -8.50
CA LYS A 38 -17.01 18.93 -9.93
C LYS A 38 -18.35 19.13 -10.61
N GLN A 39 -18.37 19.99 -11.62
CA GLN A 39 -19.55 20.30 -12.40
C GLN A 39 -19.19 20.28 -13.89
N ARG A 40 -19.98 19.56 -14.69
CA ARG A 40 -19.89 19.61 -16.15
C ARG A 40 -20.59 20.87 -16.65
N GLU A 41 -19.87 21.70 -17.39
CA GLU A 41 -20.41 22.89 -18.03
C GLU A 41 -20.06 22.83 -19.53
N PHE A 42 -21.05 23.10 -20.41
CA PHE A 42 -20.79 23.25 -21.84
C PHE A 42 -20.35 24.69 -22.12
N VAL A 43 -19.13 24.87 -22.62
CA VAL A 43 -18.57 26.19 -22.92
C VAL A 43 -18.72 26.46 -24.40
N ILE A 44 -19.61 27.39 -24.73
CA ILE A 44 -19.99 27.74 -26.11
C ILE A 44 -18.77 28.24 -26.90
N GLU A 45 -17.94 29.09 -26.29
CA GLU A 45 -16.78 29.73 -26.93
C GLU A 45 -15.77 28.73 -27.51
N ILE A 46 -15.64 27.56 -26.88
CA ILE A 46 -14.73 26.49 -27.32
C ILE A 46 -15.47 25.26 -27.85
N ASN A 47 -16.80 25.33 -27.94
CA ASN A 47 -17.70 24.26 -28.38
C ASN A 47 -17.38 22.90 -27.73
N ARG A 48 -17.13 22.89 -26.41
CA ARG A 48 -16.71 21.70 -25.66
C ARG A 48 -17.29 21.68 -24.26
N THR A 49 -17.56 20.48 -23.75
CA THR A 49 -17.86 20.27 -22.33
C THR A 49 -16.56 20.28 -21.52
N VAL A 50 -16.51 21.10 -20.47
CA VAL A 50 -15.41 21.15 -19.52
C VAL A 50 -15.90 20.72 -18.13
N VAL A 51 -14.96 20.31 -17.29
CA VAL A 51 -15.22 20.03 -15.88
C VAL A 51 -14.64 21.15 -15.04
N LYS A 52 -15.52 21.87 -14.36
CA LYS A 52 -15.15 22.93 -13.42
C LYS A 52 -15.01 22.33 -12.02
N ASN A 53 -13.88 22.60 -11.39
CA ASN A 53 -13.60 22.14 -10.04
C ASN A 53 -13.78 23.28 -9.03
N THR A 54 -14.47 23.01 -7.93
CA THR A 54 -14.50 23.88 -6.74
C THR A 54 -13.86 23.13 -5.58
N TYR A 55 -12.89 23.76 -4.93
CA TYR A 55 -12.18 23.20 -3.77
C TYR A 55 -12.63 23.92 -2.50
N GLY A 56 -12.54 23.24 -1.35
CA GLY A 56 -12.85 23.87 -0.08
C GLY A 56 -12.84 22.92 1.11
N PHE A 57 -13.41 23.37 2.21
CA PHE A 57 -13.74 22.55 3.38
C PHE A 57 -15.01 23.08 4.05
N VAL A 58 -15.69 22.25 4.82
CA VAL A 58 -16.88 22.69 5.58
C VAL A 58 -16.47 23.17 6.96
N LYS A 59 -16.94 24.36 7.34
CA LYS A 59 -16.83 24.93 8.69
C LYS A 59 -18.10 25.70 9.01
N LYS A 60 -18.65 25.52 10.22
CA LYS A 60 -19.91 26.16 10.66
C LYS A 60 -21.05 25.99 9.65
N ASN A 61 -21.21 24.76 9.14
CA ASN A 61 -22.22 24.38 8.16
C ASN A 61 -22.16 25.13 6.80
N ALA A 62 -21.03 25.73 6.44
CA ALA A 62 -20.83 26.39 5.15
C ALA A 62 -19.53 25.92 4.46
N LEU A 63 -19.57 25.81 3.13
CA LEU A 63 -18.38 25.54 2.32
C LEU A 63 -17.48 26.77 2.26
N GLN A 64 -16.30 26.66 2.84
CA GLN A 64 -15.23 27.63 2.70
C GLN A 64 -14.47 27.32 1.41
N LYS A 65 -14.72 28.10 0.35
CA LYS A 65 -14.08 27.90 -0.95
C LYS A 65 -12.58 28.21 -0.88
N LEU A 66 -11.80 27.43 -1.60
CA LEU A 66 -10.36 27.56 -1.74
C LEU A 66 -9.98 27.49 -3.22
N ASP A 67 -8.85 28.10 -3.57
CA ASP A 67 -8.17 27.76 -4.81
C ASP A 67 -7.41 26.43 -4.65
N LYS A 68 -6.98 25.84 -5.79
CA LYS A 68 -6.27 24.55 -5.79
C LYS A 68 -4.97 24.60 -4.98
N ARG A 69 -4.23 25.71 -5.06
CA ARG A 69 -2.93 25.87 -4.40
C ARG A 69 -3.10 25.89 -2.89
N LYS A 70 -4.11 26.60 -2.38
CA LYS A 70 -4.42 26.69 -0.96
C LYS A 70 -4.91 25.36 -0.41
N LEU A 71 -5.71 24.61 -1.17
CA LEU A 71 -6.05 23.24 -0.80
C LEU A 71 -4.80 22.34 -0.75
N SER A 72 -3.87 22.43 -1.72
CA SER A 72 -2.60 21.71 -1.67
C SER A 72 -1.77 22.04 -0.42
N GLU A 73 -1.70 23.31 -0.01
CA GLU A 73 -1.00 23.72 1.22
C GLU A 73 -1.62 23.05 2.47
N TYR A 74 -2.94 23.00 2.56
CA TYR A 74 -3.62 22.33 3.68
C TYR A 74 -3.47 20.80 3.63
N LEU A 75 -3.50 20.20 2.45
CA LEU A 75 -3.22 18.78 2.27
C LEU A 75 -1.77 18.46 2.63
N ALA A 76 -0.80 19.34 2.33
CA ALA A 76 0.59 19.17 2.71
C ALA A 76 0.78 19.16 4.23
N ALA A 77 0.14 20.11 4.94
CA ALA A 77 0.16 20.13 6.40
C ALA A 77 -0.48 18.86 7.00
N ALA A 78 -1.65 18.46 6.51
CA ALA A 78 -2.31 17.23 6.94
C ALA A 78 -1.47 15.97 6.64
N CYS A 79 -0.74 15.96 5.52
CA CYS A 79 0.13 14.87 5.11
C CYS A 79 1.32 14.76 6.06
N ALA A 80 1.95 15.88 6.40
CA ALA A 80 3.04 15.93 7.36
C ALA A 80 2.60 15.42 8.75
N ASP A 81 1.45 15.87 9.24
CA ASP A 81 0.88 15.38 10.50
C ASP A 81 0.62 13.86 10.48
N PHE A 82 0.11 13.33 9.36
CA PHE A 82 -0.07 11.89 9.19
C PHE A 82 1.26 11.14 9.24
N ILE A 83 2.28 11.64 8.52
CA ILE A 83 3.61 11.00 8.45
C ILE A 83 4.23 10.94 9.84
N LEU A 84 4.25 12.06 10.57
CA LEU A 84 4.81 12.13 11.92
C LEU A 84 4.06 11.22 12.90
N LYS A 85 2.74 11.09 12.77
CA LYS A 85 1.92 10.28 13.67
C LYS A 85 2.03 8.78 13.42
N ASN A 86 2.10 8.37 12.16
CA ASN A 86 1.97 6.96 11.76
C ASN A 86 3.28 6.36 11.23
N THR A 87 4.35 7.16 11.15
CA THR A 87 5.65 6.79 10.56
C THR A 87 5.48 6.08 9.21
N ASN A 88 4.55 6.58 8.39
CA ASN A 88 4.20 6.01 7.09
C ASN A 88 3.59 7.07 6.18
N LEU A 89 3.63 6.84 4.87
CA LEU A 89 2.94 7.70 3.91
C LEU A 89 1.42 7.47 3.96
N PRO A 90 0.60 8.53 3.79
CA PRO A 90 -0.83 8.36 3.65
C PRO A 90 -1.20 7.54 2.39
N PRO A 91 -2.41 6.93 2.35
CA PRO A 91 -2.90 6.28 1.14
C PRO A 91 -2.93 7.25 -0.05
N ASN A 92 -2.64 6.73 -1.24
CA ASN A 92 -2.59 7.47 -2.51
C ASN A 92 -1.59 8.64 -2.53
N VAL A 93 -0.60 8.64 -1.64
CA VAL A 93 0.53 9.58 -1.65
C VAL A 93 1.79 8.87 -2.14
N LEU A 94 2.49 9.50 -3.09
CA LEU A 94 3.76 9.03 -3.64
C LEU A 94 4.81 10.13 -3.54
N ILE A 95 6.09 9.75 -3.46
CA ILE A 95 7.21 10.68 -3.53
C ILE A 95 7.51 11.01 -5.00
N GLU A 96 7.67 12.29 -5.32
CA GLU A 96 8.00 12.78 -6.64
C GLU A 96 9.45 13.27 -6.71
N GLY A 97 10.19 12.73 -7.68
CA GLY A 97 11.59 13.10 -7.91
C GLY A 97 12.52 12.67 -6.78
N ASP A 98 13.74 13.22 -6.81
CA ASP A 98 14.79 12.84 -5.87
C ASP A 98 14.70 13.60 -4.55
N LEU A 99 14.89 12.87 -3.44
CA LEU A 99 15.00 13.46 -2.12
C LEU A 99 16.39 14.07 -1.90
N LYS A 100 16.42 15.35 -1.54
CA LYS A 100 17.64 16.10 -1.27
C LYS A 100 17.76 16.43 0.21
N TYR A 101 18.96 16.31 0.76
CA TYR A 101 19.22 16.52 2.18
C TYR A 101 18.78 17.93 2.62
N MET A 102 17.99 18.02 3.70
CA MET A 102 17.47 19.28 4.25
C MET A 102 16.65 20.14 3.27
N LYS A 103 16.29 19.62 2.09
CA LYS A 103 15.42 20.31 1.14
C LYS A 103 13.98 19.79 1.28
N PRO A 104 12.98 20.59 0.89
CA PRO A 104 11.61 20.12 0.84
C PRO A 104 11.47 18.93 -0.11
N ALA A 105 10.69 17.93 0.31
CA ALA A 105 10.28 16.81 -0.52
C ALA A 105 8.98 17.15 -1.27
N ASN A 106 8.89 16.75 -2.53
CA ASN A 106 7.66 16.86 -3.31
C ASN A 106 6.93 15.51 -3.26
N LEU A 107 5.66 15.53 -2.90
CA LEU A 107 4.79 14.35 -2.89
C LEU A 107 3.58 14.59 -3.79
N ALA A 108 3.08 13.55 -4.45
CA ALA A 108 1.82 13.57 -5.18
C ALA A 108 0.74 12.85 -4.39
N PHE A 109 -0.33 13.56 -4.04
CA PHE A 109 -1.57 12.95 -3.55
C PHE A 109 -2.60 12.86 -4.67
N SER A 110 -3.03 11.64 -5.00
CA SER A 110 -4.00 11.39 -6.07
C SER A 110 -5.38 11.09 -5.50
N VAL A 111 -6.36 11.93 -5.82
CA VAL A 111 -7.77 11.66 -5.49
C VAL A 111 -8.39 10.77 -6.55
N THR A 112 -8.06 11.05 -7.80
CA THR A 112 -8.35 10.24 -8.99
C THR A 112 -7.10 10.23 -9.88
N SER A 113 -7.12 9.49 -11.00
CA SER A 113 -6.05 9.56 -12.01
C SER A 113 -5.89 10.95 -12.64
N TYR A 114 -6.90 11.81 -12.56
CA TYR A 114 -6.90 13.16 -13.14
C TYR A 114 -6.76 14.26 -12.08
N ASP A 115 -7.05 13.95 -10.81
CA ASP A 115 -7.03 14.90 -9.70
C ASP A 115 -5.82 14.65 -8.80
N VAL A 116 -4.68 15.18 -9.23
CA VAL A 116 -3.42 15.12 -8.49
C VAL A 116 -3.12 16.46 -7.81
N PHE A 117 -2.72 16.39 -6.55
CA PHE A 117 -2.25 17.50 -5.73
C PHE A 117 -0.78 17.29 -5.39
N HIS A 118 0.05 18.25 -5.78
CA HIS A 118 1.47 18.26 -5.43
C HIS A 118 1.65 18.95 -4.08
N LEU A 119 2.24 18.21 -3.13
CA LEU A 119 2.42 18.58 -1.74
C LEU A 119 3.91 18.81 -1.51
N LYS A 120 4.26 20.01 -1.06
CA LYS A 120 5.64 20.34 -0.68
C LYS A 120 5.79 20.15 0.82
N ILE A 121 6.56 19.16 1.22
CA ILE A 121 6.81 18.82 2.63
C ILE A 121 8.21 19.29 3.00
N ASP A 122 8.29 20.32 3.83
CA ASP A 122 9.54 20.84 4.38
C ASP A 122 9.71 20.48 5.85
N SER A 123 10.88 20.82 6.41
CA SER A 123 11.18 20.55 7.82
C SER A 123 10.28 21.34 8.77
N VAL A 124 9.70 22.47 8.36
CA VAL A 124 8.77 23.24 9.19
C VAL A 124 7.48 22.43 9.40
N LEU A 125 6.92 21.89 8.33
CA LEU A 125 5.76 20.99 8.42
C LEU A 125 6.07 19.71 9.19
N LEU A 126 7.31 19.22 9.11
CA LEU A 126 7.78 18.05 9.85
C LEU A 126 8.35 18.37 11.25
N LYS A 127 8.01 19.53 11.84
CA LYS A 127 8.41 19.91 13.21
C LYS A 127 9.92 19.84 13.48
N GLY A 128 10.72 20.16 12.47
CA GLY A 128 12.18 20.18 12.51
C GLY A 128 12.86 18.93 11.94
N GLU A 129 12.11 17.85 11.65
CA GLU A 129 12.71 16.65 11.05
C GLU A 129 13.17 16.87 9.61
N ASN A 130 14.22 16.15 9.21
CA ASN A 130 14.75 16.19 7.86
C ASN A 130 13.86 15.39 6.90
N PRO A 131 13.23 16.02 5.89
CA PRO A 131 12.30 15.32 4.99
C PRO A 131 12.91 14.12 4.28
N LYS A 132 14.18 14.22 3.86
CA LYS A 132 14.86 13.13 3.15
C LYS A 132 15.01 11.92 4.06
N GLU A 133 15.60 12.09 5.23
CA GLU A 133 15.93 10.99 6.14
C GLU A 133 14.68 10.29 6.64
N LEU A 134 13.64 11.06 6.98
CA LEU A 134 12.35 10.53 7.41
C LEU A 134 11.66 9.71 6.31
N LEU A 135 11.60 10.23 5.08
CA LEU A 135 10.95 9.52 3.99
C LEU A 135 11.74 8.28 3.54
N GLU A 136 13.07 8.35 3.54
CA GLU A 136 13.93 7.20 3.24
C GLU A 136 13.79 6.09 4.30
N SER A 137 13.65 6.44 5.58
CA SER A 137 13.45 5.45 6.65
C SER A 137 12.11 4.71 6.46
N ILE A 138 11.03 5.44 6.15
CA ILE A 138 9.71 4.88 5.83
C ILE A 138 9.80 3.93 4.63
N MET A 139 10.47 4.35 3.55
CA MET A 139 10.67 3.50 2.36
C MET A 139 11.44 2.22 2.70
N LYS A 140 12.50 2.33 3.50
CA LYS A 140 13.34 1.19 3.92
C LYS A 140 12.54 0.20 4.75
N GLU A 141 11.73 0.66 5.70
CA GLU A 141 10.86 -0.18 6.52
C GLU A 141 9.77 -0.88 5.70
N ARG A 142 9.14 -0.15 4.77
CA ARG A 142 8.16 -0.72 3.84
C ARG A 142 8.78 -1.80 2.98
N ASN A 143 9.96 -1.55 2.41
CA ASN A 143 10.68 -2.54 1.60
C ASN A 143 11.12 -3.75 2.42
N ARG A 144 11.55 -3.54 3.68
CA ARG A 144 11.88 -4.63 4.60
C ARG A 144 10.64 -5.50 4.88
N SER A 145 9.51 -4.87 5.14
CA SER A 145 8.23 -5.56 5.40
C SER A 145 7.74 -6.33 4.17
N LEU A 146 7.81 -5.73 2.97
CA LEU A 146 7.49 -6.40 1.71
C LEU A 146 8.45 -7.56 1.43
N SER A 147 9.75 -7.40 1.69
CA SER A 147 10.74 -8.46 1.56
C SER A 147 10.44 -9.61 2.54
N PHE A 148 10.07 -9.31 3.78
CA PHE A 148 9.67 -10.30 4.76
C PHE A 148 8.41 -11.05 4.33
N LYS A 149 7.35 -10.35 3.92
CA LYS A 149 6.11 -10.95 3.39
C LYS A 149 6.38 -11.78 2.13
N LYS A 150 7.27 -11.33 1.24
CA LYS A 150 7.73 -12.10 0.08
C LYS A 150 8.49 -13.35 0.49
N LYS A 151 9.36 -13.26 1.51
CA LYS A 151 10.08 -14.41 2.08
C LYS A 151 9.12 -15.44 2.69
N GLU A 152 8.06 -14.98 3.36
CA GLU A 152 6.99 -15.82 3.90
C GLU A 152 6.15 -16.51 2.83
N MET A 153 5.93 -15.84 1.69
CA MET A 153 5.27 -16.40 0.51
C MET A 153 6.16 -17.36 -0.30
N ARG A 154 7.32 -17.77 0.21
CA ARG A 154 8.15 -18.79 -0.43
C ARG A 154 7.71 -20.18 -0.03
N TRP A 155 7.98 -21.14 -0.91
CA TRP A 155 7.89 -22.54 -0.54
C TRP A 155 8.87 -22.81 0.60
N LYS A 156 8.48 -23.67 1.53
CA LYS A 156 9.25 -23.94 2.74
C LYS A 156 9.77 -25.36 2.74
N VAL A 157 11.05 -25.54 3.07
CA VAL A 157 11.61 -26.85 3.38
C VAL A 157 11.99 -26.89 4.86
N GLU A 158 11.50 -27.89 5.56
CA GLU A 158 11.83 -28.13 6.96
C GLU A 158 11.69 -29.62 7.31
N TYR A 159 12.23 -30.00 8.46
CA TYR A 159 11.88 -31.27 9.09
C TYR A 159 10.49 -31.18 9.71
N ALA A 160 9.67 -32.20 9.51
CA ALA A 160 8.34 -32.29 10.07
C ALA A 160 8.39 -32.27 11.61
N LYS A 161 7.84 -31.23 12.24
CA LYS A 161 7.81 -31.10 13.71
C LYS A 161 6.92 -32.15 14.40
N SER A 162 5.98 -32.73 13.67
CA SER A 162 5.06 -33.78 14.12
C SER A 162 4.56 -34.60 12.93
N SER A 163 3.96 -35.76 13.18
CA SER A 163 3.34 -36.63 12.16
C SER A 163 1.90 -36.26 11.81
N ARG A 164 1.40 -35.08 12.22
CA ARG A 164 0.01 -34.67 11.99
C ARG A 164 -0.29 -34.30 10.53
N ALA A 165 0.74 -33.90 9.77
CA ALA A 165 0.58 -33.45 8.39
C ALA A 165 0.31 -34.63 7.43
N THR A 166 -0.53 -34.38 6.43
CA THR A 166 -0.80 -35.30 5.32
C THR A 166 -0.29 -34.68 4.03
N CYS A 167 0.45 -35.45 3.24
CA CYS A 167 0.94 -35.01 1.94
C CYS A 167 -0.22 -34.73 0.99
N LYS A 168 -0.24 -33.55 0.36
CA LYS A 168 -1.32 -33.14 -0.55
C LYS A 168 -1.26 -33.75 -1.96
N LYS A 169 -0.23 -34.54 -2.29
CA LYS A 169 -0.15 -35.28 -3.56
C LYS A 169 -0.56 -36.75 -3.40
N CYS A 170 0.04 -37.47 -2.46
CA CYS A 170 -0.20 -38.90 -2.28
C CYS A 170 -1.20 -39.24 -1.16
N ASN A 171 -1.68 -38.24 -0.41
CA ASN A 171 -2.60 -38.39 0.72
C ASN A 171 -2.09 -39.25 1.90
N ASN A 172 -0.80 -39.61 1.93
CA ASN A 172 -0.19 -40.33 3.05
C ASN A 172 0.31 -39.38 4.15
N LYS A 173 0.45 -39.88 5.38
CA LYS A 173 1.02 -39.14 6.52
C LYS A 173 2.50 -38.79 6.26
N ILE A 174 2.91 -37.64 6.78
CA ILE A 174 4.31 -37.18 6.77
C ILE A 174 4.88 -37.39 8.16
N GLU A 175 5.85 -38.29 8.30
CA GLU A 175 6.40 -38.67 9.60
C GLU A 175 7.21 -37.56 10.27
N LYS A 176 7.21 -37.54 11.61
CA LYS A 176 8.02 -36.59 12.38
C LYS A 176 9.50 -36.74 12.03
N ASN A 177 10.24 -35.64 11.99
CA ASN A 177 11.66 -35.55 11.63
C ASN A 177 12.02 -35.96 10.20
N THR A 178 11.03 -36.19 9.31
CA THR A 178 11.29 -36.34 7.87
C THR A 178 11.26 -34.99 7.17
N LEU A 179 12.00 -34.86 6.07
CA LEU A 179 11.92 -33.65 5.25
C LEU A 179 10.57 -33.55 4.55
N ARG A 180 10.02 -32.33 4.56
CA ARG A 180 8.79 -31.99 3.86
C ARG A 180 8.91 -30.64 3.20
N ILE A 181 8.11 -30.46 2.14
CA ILE A 181 8.05 -29.24 1.36
C ILE A 181 6.65 -28.64 1.52
N GLY A 182 6.57 -27.36 1.85
CA GLY A 182 5.34 -26.63 2.09
C GLY A 182 5.09 -25.58 1.02
N GLU A 183 3.94 -25.67 0.34
CA GLU A 183 3.41 -24.59 -0.48
C GLU A 183 2.67 -23.58 0.43
N PRO A 184 3.00 -22.28 0.39
CA PRO A 184 2.34 -21.28 1.21
C PRO A 184 0.88 -21.12 0.81
N SER A 185 0.00 -21.08 1.80
CA SER A 185 -1.45 -20.94 1.63
C SER A 185 -1.99 -20.05 2.73
N TYR A 186 -2.76 -19.02 2.36
CA TYR A 186 -3.43 -18.17 3.36
C TYR A 186 -4.82 -18.71 3.69
N TYR A 187 -5.13 -18.75 4.97
CA TYR A 187 -6.49 -19.00 5.47
C TYR A 187 -6.81 -17.95 6.53
N GLN A 188 -7.84 -17.13 6.30
CA GLN A 188 -8.23 -16.03 7.19
C GLN A 188 -7.05 -15.15 7.62
N GLU A 189 -6.25 -14.70 6.65
CA GLU A 189 -5.01 -13.91 6.84
C GLU A 189 -3.86 -14.61 7.58
N HIS A 190 -4.05 -15.84 8.06
CA HIS A 190 -2.96 -16.64 8.62
C HIS A 190 -2.24 -17.42 7.52
N LEU A 191 -0.91 -17.24 7.47
CA LEU A 191 -0.05 -18.06 6.62
C LEU A 191 0.00 -19.49 7.17
N SER A 192 -0.38 -20.44 6.32
CA SER A 192 -0.27 -21.87 6.52
C SER A 192 0.49 -22.50 5.35
N PHE A 193 0.75 -23.80 5.43
CA PHE A 193 1.45 -24.53 4.38
C PHE A 193 0.70 -25.81 4.01
N LYS A 194 0.51 -26.03 2.71
CA LYS A 194 0.15 -27.33 2.17
C LYS A 194 1.41 -28.17 2.09
N TRP A 195 1.47 -29.21 2.90
CA TRP A 195 2.68 -30.03 3.03
C TRP A 195 2.71 -31.17 2.01
N PHE A 196 3.91 -31.50 1.56
CA PHE A 196 4.21 -32.58 0.63
C PHE A 196 5.45 -33.34 1.12
N HIS A 197 5.55 -34.63 0.81
CA HIS A 197 6.84 -35.33 0.91
C HIS A 197 7.84 -34.72 -0.08
N GLU A 198 9.12 -34.86 0.23
CA GLU A 198 10.22 -34.42 -0.63
C GLU A 198 10.09 -34.94 -2.07
N ASP A 199 9.76 -36.23 -2.24
CA ASP A 199 9.65 -36.86 -3.56
C ASP A 199 8.28 -36.66 -4.23
N CYS A 200 7.34 -36.05 -3.50
CA CYS A 200 6.04 -35.70 -4.04
C CYS A 200 6.06 -34.35 -4.78
N VAL A 201 7.08 -33.52 -4.61
CA VAL A 201 7.18 -32.23 -5.31
C VAL A 201 8.22 -32.31 -6.41
N ASP A 202 7.84 -31.84 -7.60
CA ASP A 202 8.79 -31.67 -8.70
C ASP A 202 9.56 -30.36 -8.51
N LEU A 203 10.74 -30.47 -7.89
CA LEU A 203 11.58 -29.33 -7.54
C LEU A 203 12.33 -28.71 -8.72
N SER A 204 12.40 -29.37 -9.88
CA SER A 204 13.05 -28.84 -11.10
C SER A 204 12.47 -27.50 -11.55
N LYS A 205 11.20 -27.25 -11.23
CA LYS A 205 10.46 -26.04 -11.58
C LYS A 205 10.73 -24.85 -10.67
N PHE A 206 11.57 -25.03 -9.65
CA PHE A 206 11.86 -24.02 -8.64
C PHE A 206 13.30 -23.51 -8.79
N ASP A 207 13.45 -22.21 -8.76
CA ASP A 207 14.74 -21.58 -8.50
C ASP A 207 15.02 -21.56 -6.99
N GLU A 208 16.30 -21.55 -6.60
CA GLU A 208 16.73 -21.50 -5.19
C GLU A 208 16.07 -20.32 -4.43
N THR A 209 15.76 -19.22 -5.12
CA THR A 209 15.15 -18.04 -4.52
C THR A 209 13.69 -18.24 -4.09
N LYS A 210 12.97 -19.22 -4.64
CA LYS A 210 11.58 -19.58 -4.29
C LYS A 210 11.45 -20.51 -3.08
N LEU A 211 12.56 -21.06 -2.59
CA LEU A 211 12.60 -21.94 -1.43
C LEU A 211 13.14 -21.20 -0.19
N SER A 212 12.57 -21.50 0.97
CA SER A 212 13.02 -21.03 2.28
C SER A 212 13.33 -22.23 3.18
N GLY A 213 14.17 -22.03 4.19
CA GLY A 213 14.53 -23.08 5.17
C GLY A 213 15.69 -24.00 4.77
N LEU A 214 16.29 -23.84 3.58
CA LEU A 214 17.47 -24.60 3.17
C LEU A 214 18.66 -24.45 4.14
N VAL A 215 18.82 -23.27 4.74
CA VAL A 215 19.91 -23.00 5.71
C VAL A 215 19.71 -23.76 7.02
N GLU A 216 18.46 -24.07 7.38
CA GLU A 216 18.08 -24.68 8.66
C GLU A 216 18.11 -26.22 8.63
N ILE A 217 18.22 -26.83 7.45
CA ILE A 217 18.34 -28.29 7.30
C ILE A 217 19.81 -28.73 7.25
N LYS A 218 20.04 -30.03 7.49
CA LYS A 218 21.37 -30.63 7.55
C LYS A 218 22.11 -30.47 6.21
N PRO A 219 23.44 -30.27 6.21
CA PRO A 219 24.22 -30.04 4.97
C PRO A 219 24.11 -31.16 3.93
N HIS A 220 23.96 -32.42 4.36
CA HIS A 220 23.75 -33.55 3.46
C HIS A 220 22.42 -33.42 2.71
N ASP A 221 21.33 -33.19 3.45
CA ASP A 221 19.99 -33.04 2.88
C ASP A 221 19.85 -31.77 2.02
N ARG A 222 20.48 -30.66 2.44
CA ARG A 222 20.56 -29.44 1.63
C ARG A 222 21.13 -29.72 0.25
N ARG A 223 22.28 -30.41 0.18
CA ARG A 223 22.90 -30.79 -1.10
C ARG A 223 22.00 -31.68 -1.95
N ARG A 224 21.19 -32.56 -1.33
CA ARG A 224 20.20 -33.38 -2.05
C ARG A 224 19.10 -32.52 -2.67
N ILE A 225 18.56 -31.56 -1.92
CA ILE A 225 17.53 -30.64 -2.41
C ILE A 225 18.07 -29.72 -3.50
N GLU A 226 19.26 -29.13 -3.32
CA GLU A 226 19.91 -28.26 -4.31
C GLU A 226 20.14 -28.99 -5.65
N LYS A 227 20.51 -30.27 -5.61
CA LYS A 227 20.62 -31.11 -6.82
C LYS A 227 19.27 -31.28 -7.54
N LYS A 228 18.15 -31.34 -6.80
CA LYS A 228 16.80 -31.46 -7.36
C LYS A 228 16.30 -30.14 -7.98
N LEU A 229 16.85 -28.99 -7.59
CA LEU A 229 16.52 -27.66 -8.15
C LEU A 229 17.23 -27.37 -9.47
N LYS A 230 18.39 -27.98 -9.72
CA LYS A 230 19.25 -27.72 -10.89
C LYS A 230 19.07 -28.69 -12.05
N LYS A 231 18.04 -29.54 -11.99
CA LYS A 231 17.76 -30.60 -12.96
C LYS A 231 16.59 -30.19 -13.85
#